data_AF-A0A454A9D9-F1
#
_entry.id   AF-A0A454A9D9-F1
#
_cell.length_a   1.000
_cell.length_b   1.000
_cell.length_c   1.000
_cell.angle_alpha   90.00
_cell.angle_beta   90.00
_cell.angle_gamma   90.00
#
_symmetry.space_group_name_H-M   'P 1'
#
loop_
_entity.id
_entity.type
_entity.pdbx_description
1 polymer ?
#
loop_
_entity_poly.entity_id
_entity_poly.type
_entity_poly.pdbx_seq_one_letter_code
_entity_poly.pdbx_strand_id
1 'polypeptide(L)'
;MHARKAVLADNPELILRVLQLKFDESLSYPRISAQTDVSKTAIFSLVRRFHQVSTDRSLSGEYSFGQLARTLFLGDLLQPRQ
;
A
#
# COMPACT_ATOMS: atom_id res chain seq x y z
N MET A 1 -3.17 -15.59 -21.67
CA MET A 1 -2.75 -14.48 -20.79
C MET A 1 -3.28 -14.78 -19.40
N HIS A 2 -2.43 -15.21 -18.47
CA HIS A 2 -2.85 -15.42 -17.09
C HIS A 2 -3.07 -14.04 -16.47
N ALA A 3 -4.33 -13.57 -16.48
CA ALA A 3 -4.76 -12.45 -15.67
C ALA A 3 -4.72 -12.89 -14.21
N ARG A 4 -3.50 -13.00 -13.68
CA ARG A 4 -3.24 -13.14 -12.26
C ARG A 4 -3.61 -11.78 -11.71
N LYS A 5 -4.90 -11.60 -11.36
CA LYS A 5 -5.33 -10.56 -10.43
C LYS A 5 -4.53 -10.81 -9.15
N ALA A 6 -3.32 -10.27 -9.09
CA ALA A 6 -2.51 -10.30 -7.90
C ALA A 6 -3.33 -9.54 -6.87
N VAL A 7 -3.93 -10.28 -5.95
CA VAL A 7 -4.64 -9.70 -4.83
C VAL A 7 -3.61 -8.85 -4.12
N LEU A 8 -3.82 -7.54 -4.17
CA LEU A 8 -2.86 -6.56 -3.66
C LEU A 8 -2.40 -6.93 -2.24
N ALA A 9 -3.33 -7.45 -1.42
CA ALA A 9 -3.06 -7.85 -0.05
C ALA A 9 -2.14 -9.08 0.12
N ASP A 10 -2.07 -9.96 -0.88
CA ASP A 10 -1.27 -11.18 -0.81
C ASP A 10 0.15 -10.99 -1.38
N ASN A 11 0.44 -9.81 -1.96
CA ASN A 11 1.74 -9.50 -2.54
C ASN A 11 2.34 -8.22 -1.95
N PRO A 12 3.18 -8.34 -0.89
CA PRO A 12 3.82 -7.19 -0.25
C PRO A 12 4.76 -6.42 -1.19
N GLU A 13 5.36 -7.07 -2.19
CA GLU A 13 6.20 -6.38 -3.18
C GLU A 13 5.37 -5.50 -4.10
N LEU A 14 4.18 -5.96 -4.51
CA LEU A 14 3.26 -5.19 -5.33
C LEU A 14 2.71 -3.97 -4.57
N ILE A 15 2.41 -4.14 -3.28
CA ILE A 15 2.03 -3.04 -2.38
C ILE A 15 3.14 -1.99 -2.31
N LEU A 16 4.38 -2.42 -2.05
CA LEU A 16 5.52 -1.52 -1.97
C LEU A 16 5.74 -0.79 -3.29
N ARG A 17 5.63 -1.50 -4.42
CA ARG A 17 5.77 -0.90 -5.75
C ARG A 17 4.69 0.14 -5.99
N VAL A 18 3.42 -0.13 -5.68
CA VAL A 18 2.33 0.83 -5.82
C VAL A 18 2.55 2.08 -4.95
N LEU A 19 3.02 1.90 -3.71
CA LEU A 19 3.32 3.01 -2.81
C LEU A 19 4.50 3.85 -3.32
N GLN A 20 5.60 3.22 -3.74
CA GLN A 20 6.75 3.91 -4.36
C GLN A 20 6.33 4.70 -5.61
N LEU A 21 5.62 4.05 -6.53
CA LEU A 21 5.13 4.72 -7.74
C LEU A 21 4.24 5.94 -7.40
N LYS A 22 3.45 5.86 -6.32
CA LYS A 22 2.53 6.93 -5.92
C LYS A 22 3.22 8.09 -5.19
N PHE A 23 4.15 7.80 -4.30
CA PHE A 23 4.72 8.79 -3.38
C PHE A 23 6.14 9.22 -3.76
N ASP A 24 6.94 8.32 -4.34
CA ASP A 24 8.32 8.58 -4.76
C ASP A 24 8.33 9.11 -6.21
N GLU A 25 7.71 8.36 -7.14
CA GLU A 25 7.63 8.74 -8.55
C GLU A 25 6.44 9.69 -8.85
N SER A 26 5.58 9.97 -7.86
CA SER A 26 4.40 10.84 -7.96
C SER A 26 3.46 10.53 -9.14
N LEU A 27 3.37 9.26 -9.54
CA LEU A 27 2.58 8.86 -10.70
C LEU A 27 1.06 8.99 -10.44
N SER A 28 0.33 9.21 -11.53
CA SER A 28 -1.12 9.22 -11.53
C SER A 28 -1.69 7.80 -11.41
N TYR A 29 -2.88 7.65 -10.81
CA TYR A 29 -3.54 6.34 -10.66
C TYR A 29 -3.67 5.54 -11.96
N PRO A 30 -3.98 6.14 -13.13
CA PRO A 30 -3.97 5.42 -14.41
C PRO A 30 -2.60 4.86 -14.80
N ARG A 31 -1.52 5.62 -14.58
CA ARG A 31 -0.14 5.18 -14.88
C ARG A 31 0.28 4.01 -13.99
N ILE A 32 -0.04 4.08 -12.70
CA ILE A 32 0.25 3.00 -11.74
C ILE A 32 -0.54 1.74 -12.11
N SER A 33 -1.81 1.89 -12.44
CA SER A 33 -2.68 0.79 -12.85
C SER A 33 -2.15 0.07 -14.10
N ALA A 34 -1.69 0.84 -15.10
CA ALA A 34 -1.09 0.28 -16.31
C ALA A 34 0.24 -0.46 -16.06
N GLN A 35 1.02 -0.06 -15.05
CA GLN A 35 2.31 -0.69 -14.73
C GLN A 35 2.20 -1.93 -13.84
N THR A 36 1.20 -1.96 -12.97
CA THR A 36 1.08 -2.96 -11.91
C THR A 36 -0.05 -3.97 -12.14
N ASP A 37 -0.88 -3.75 -13.18
CA ASP A 37 -2.12 -4.48 -13.45
C ASP A 37 -3.13 -4.43 -12.26
N VAL A 38 -2.93 -3.47 -11.35
CA VAL A 38 -3.82 -3.24 -10.21
C VAL A 38 -4.92 -2.27 -10.62
N SER A 39 -6.16 -2.59 -10.26
CA SER A 39 -7.28 -1.68 -10.48
C SER A 39 -7.08 -0.34 -9.77
N LYS A 40 -7.50 0.76 -10.42
CA LYS A 40 -7.45 2.12 -9.83
C LYS A 40 -8.12 2.20 -8.47
N THR A 41 -9.21 1.47 -8.27
CA THR A 41 -9.94 1.39 -7.00
C THR A 41 -9.11 0.73 -5.91
N ALA A 42 -8.45 -0.39 -6.20
CA ALA A 42 -7.54 -1.03 -5.24
C ALA A 42 -6.35 -0.13 -4.89
N ILE A 43 -5.79 0.59 -5.87
CA ILE A 43 -4.73 1.57 -5.61
C ILE A 43 -5.25 2.70 -4.70
N PHE A 44 -6.42 3.26 -4.99
CA PHE A 44 -7.02 4.32 -4.18
C PHE A 44 -7.28 3.84 -2.74
N SER A 45 -7.84 2.64 -2.57
CA SER A 45 -8.07 2.05 -1.25
C SER A 45 -6.76 1.82 -0.48
N LEU A 46 -5.71 1.36 -1.15
CA LEU A 46 -4.39 1.19 -0.54
C LEU A 46 -3.81 2.53 -0.07
N VAL A 47 -3.78 3.52 -0.95
CA VAL A 47 -3.26 4.86 -0.65
C VAL A 47 -4.05 5.52 0.49
N ARG A 48 -5.37 5.35 0.50
CA ARG A 48 -6.23 5.84 1.60
C ARG A 48 -5.90 5.15 2.92
N ARG A 49 -5.78 3.82 2.95
CA ARG A 49 -5.40 3.09 4.17
C ARG A 49 -4.01 3.48 4.65
N PHE A 50 -3.07 3.69 3.73
CA PHE A 50 -1.74 4.18 4.03
C PHE A 50 -1.79 5.57 4.68
N HIS A 51 -2.53 6.52 4.10
CA HIS A 51 -2.74 7.83 4.72
C HIS A 51 -3.42 7.73 6.09
N GLN A 52 -4.42 6.87 6.26
CA GLN A 52 -5.08 6.68 7.55
C GLN A 52 -4.09 6.20 8.60
N VAL A 53 -3.31 5.15 8.32
CA VAL A 53 -2.30 4.64 9.25
C VAL A 53 -1.22 5.69 9.53
N SER A 54 -0.79 6.46 8.53
CA SER A 54 0.18 7.54 8.71
C SER A 54 -0.37 8.72 9.54
N THR A 55 -1.67 9.02 9.44
CA THR A 55 -2.30 10.12 10.19
C THR A 55 -2.71 9.72 11.61
N ASP A 56 -3.31 8.53 11.79
CA ASP A 56 -3.62 7.95 13.10
C ASP A 56 -2.35 7.74 13.92
N ARG A 57 -1.27 7.29 13.27
CA ARG A 57 0.05 7.11 13.88
C ARG A 57 0.88 8.38 13.72
N SER A 58 0.46 9.46 14.37
CA SER A 58 1.30 10.65 14.58
C SER A 58 2.45 10.36 15.57
N LEU A 59 3.29 9.37 15.28
CA LEU A 59 4.44 8.97 16.09
C LEU A 59 5.74 9.15 15.30
N SER A 60 6.35 10.33 15.51
CA SER A 60 7.72 10.51 16.01
C SER A 60 8.95 10.06 15.19
N GLY A 61 8.85 9.50 13.99
CA GLY A 61 10.08 9.32 13.21
C GLY A 61 9.96 8.35 12.05
N GLU A 62 10.42 8.82 10.89
CA GLU A 62 10.90 8.06 9.71
C GLU A 62 10.52 6.58 9.64
N TYR A 63 9.23 6.29 9.42
CA TYR A 63 8.83 4.95 8.99
C TYR A 63 8.99 4.83 7.48
N SER A 64 9.85 3.92 7.04
CA SER A 64 10.03 3.61 5.61
C SER A 64 8.76 2.94 5.05
N PHE A 65 8.47 3.15 3.75
CA PHE A 65 7.39 2.47 3.02
C PHE A 65 7.37 0.96 3.27
N GLY A 66 8.54 0.34 3.43
CA GLY A 66 8.73 -1.06 3.83
C GLY A 66 8.03 -1.45 5.13
N GLN A 67 8.18 -0.64 6.18
CA GLN A 67 7.62 -0.92 7.50
C GLN A 67 6.13 -0.59 7.57
N LEU A 68 5.67 0.43 6.85
CA LEU A 68 4.25 0.76 6.76
C LEU A 68 3.47 -0.29 5.96
N ALA A 69 4.02 -0.79 4.85
CA ALA A 69 3.42 -1.90 4.12
C ALA A 69 3.35 -3.16 5.00
N ARG A 70 4.39 -3.47 5.77
CA ARG A 70 4.33 -4.57 6.76
C ARG A 70 3.27 -4.32 7.82
N THR A 71 3.13 -3.10 8.34
CA THR A 71 2.10 -2.79 9.36
C THR A 71 0.68 -2.87 8.80
N LEU A 72 0.46 -2.41 7.57
CA LEU A 72 -0.86 -2.43 6.92
C LEU A 72 -1.39 -3.84 6.60
N PHE A 73 -0.49 -4.80 6.39
CA PHE A 73 -0.85 -6.15 5.92
C PHE A 73 -0.49 -7.26 6.92
N LEU A 74 0.48 -7.04 7.82
CA LEU A 74 0.86 -7.93 8.91
C LEU A 74 0.31 -7.49 10.27
N GLY A 75 -0.12 -6.22 10.40
CA GLY A 75 -0.62 -5.64 11.65
C GLY A 75 -1.96 -6.20 12.15
N ASP A 76 -2.63 -7.04 11.35
CA ASP A 76 -3.79 -7.82 11.81
C ASP A 76 -3.39 -8.89 12.85
N LEU A 77 -2.11 -9.27 12.92
CA LEU A 77 -1.58 -10.16 13.96
C LEU A 77 -1.14 -9.43 15.24
N LEU A 78 -1.16 -8.10 15.25
CA LEU A 78 -0.72 -7.28 16.39
C LEU A 78 -1.72 -6.16 16.68
N GLN A 79 -2.99 -6.51 16.89
CA GLN A 79 -3.85 -5.69 17.74
C GLN A 79 -3.62 -6.09 19.19
N PRO A 80 -3.12 -5.22 20.10
CA PRO A 80 -3.57 -5.28 21.47
C PRO A 80 -5.03 -4.82 21.45
N ARG A 81 -5.96 -5.76 21.64
CA ARG A 81 -7.29 -5.41 22.13
C ARG A 81 -7.10 -4.65 23.44
N GLN A 82 -7.53 -3.40 23.47
CA GLN A 82 -7.97 -2.74 24.70
C GLN A 82 -9.37 -2.21 24.47
#